data_AF-R9XHP3-F1
#
_entry.id   AF-R9XHP3-F1
#
_cell.length_a   1.000
_cell.length_b   1.000
_cell.length_c   1.000
_cell.angle_alpha   90.00
_cell.angle_beta   90.00
_cell.angle_gamma   90.00
#
_symmetry.space_group_name_H-M   'P 1'
#
loop_
_entity.id
_entity.type
_entity.pdbx_description
1 polymer ?
#
loop_
_entity_poly.entity_id
_entity_poly.type
_entity_poly.pdbx_seq_one_letter_code
_entity_poly.pdbx_strand_id
1 'polypeptide(L)'
;MKLFQNRCEFAYPWEEVTEAHWKKYPNEISTHVKGTDVLRRELDPTGRKLVSERLITVQQSAPRWVMMLVGGSNISYVREVSTVDLDTHTLTLRSVNLTYANLLKVYETVTYTRDPVDPAHKTQFQQEAQITAYVPFARVCNQLEEWSVQRYHDNAEKGKRGFETVLKALSRRWDQGERYVDDISSTIVTKVNETVDDLLGADENSLLSRYSAILEAAFQPN
;
A
#
# COMPACT_ATOMS: atom_id res chain seq x y z
N MET A 1 -27.22 9.09 -12.03
CA MET A 1 -25.89 8.43 -12.00
C MET A 1 -24.88 9.41 -12.56
N LYS A 2 -23.86 9.73 -11.77
CA LYS A 2 -22.71 10.54 -12.18
C LYS A 2 -21.43 9.70 -12.07
N LEU A 3 -20.47 10.01 -12.93
CA LEU A 3 -19.16 9.39 -12.97
C LEU A 3 -18.11 10.43 -12.59
N PHE A 4 -17.21 10.06 -11.70
CA PHE A 4 -15.99 10.79 -11.42
C PHE A 4 -14.79 9.95 -11.82
N GLN A 5 -13.83 10.54 -12.52
CA GLN A 5 -12.60 9.88 -12.92
C GLN A 5 -11.42 10.77 -12.58
N ASN A 6 -10.35 10.15 -12.07
CA ASN A 6 -9.11 10.82 -11.75
C ASN A 6 -7.93 9.92 -12.11
N ARG A 7 -6.89 10.52 -12.66
CA ARG A 7 -5.64 9.85 -13.01
C ARG A 7 -4.49 10.68 -12.50
N CYS A 8 -3.53 10.04 -11.85
CA CYS A 8 -2.28 10.70 -11.49
C CYS A 8 -1.13 9.71 -11.47
N GLU A 9 0.08 10.25 -11.32
CA GLU A 9 1.31 9.48 -11.22
C GLU A 9 1.93 9.73 -9.84
N PHE A 10 2.47 8.66 -9.26
CA PHE A 10 3.32 8.69 -8.08
C PHE A 10 4.76 8.33 -8.50
N ALA A 11 5.71 9.19 -8.17
CA ALA A 11 7.14 8.97 -8.42
C ALA A 11 7.76 8.08 -7.33
N TYR A 12 7.14 6.93 -7.09
CA TYR A 12 7.60 5.90 -6.16
C TYR A 12 7.39 4.50 -6.78
N PRO A 13 8.23 3.51 -6.43
CA PRO A 13 8.02 2.12 -6.79
C PRO A 13 6.65 1.60 -6.35
N TRP A 14 6.10 0.64 -7.10
CA TRP A 14 4.77 0.10 -6.83
C TRP A 14 4.66 -0.59 -5.47
N GLU A 15 5.74 -1.21 -5.01
CA GLU A 15 5.82 -1.89 -3.72
C GLU A 15 5.68 -0.89 -2.57
N GLU A 16 6.39 0.24 -2.64
CA GLU A 16 6.28 1.33 -1.67
C GLU A 16 4.86 1.90 -1.64
N VAL A 17 4.27 2.11 -2.83
CA VAL A 17 2.89 2.61 -2.96
C VAL A 17 1.88 1.63 -2.36
N THR A 18 2.08 0.33 -2.60
CA THR A 18 1.22 -0.73 -2.07
C THR A 18 1.34 -0.83 -0.55
N GLU A 19 2.55 -0.75 0.01
CA GLU A 19 2.75 -0.75 1.47
C GLU A 19 2.15 0.51 2.11
N ALA A 20 2.42 1.69 1.51
CA ALA A 20 1.89 2.96 1.97
C ALA A 20 0.36 2.96 1.98
N HIS A 21 -0.27 2.30 1.00
CA HIS A 21 -1.74 2.22 0.93
C HIS A 21 -2.33 1.59 2.20
N TRP A 22 -1.75 0.50 2.71
CA TRP A 22 -2.23 -0.12 3.96
C TRP A 22 -1.97 0.74 5.19
N LYS A 23 -0.94 1.59 5.15
CA LYS A 23 -0.51 2.48 6.25
C LYS A 23 -1.00 3.93 6.08
N LYS A 24 -1.88 4.19 5.11
CA LYS A 24 -2.35 5.54 4.78
C LYS A 24 -3.06 6.23 5.95
N TYR A 25 -3.65 5.48 6.87
CA TYR A 25 -4.36 6.03 8.02
C TYR A 25 -3.73 5.59 9.36
N PRO A 26 -3.70 6.48 10.35
CA PRO A 26 -4.12 7.89 10.29
C PRO A 26 -3.15 8.78 9.48
N ASN A 27 -3.64 9.86 8.88
CA ASN A 27 -2.79 10.92 8.31
C ASN A 27 -3.39 12.31 8.62
N GLU A 28 -2.53 13.33 8.61
CA GLU A 28 -2.85 14.71 9.02
C GLU A 28 -3.93 15.38 8.15
N ILE A 29 -4.17 14.89 6.94
CA ILE A 29 -5.12 15.48 6.00
C ILE A 29 -6.48 14.78 6.06
N SER A 30 -6.48 13.47 6.25
CA SER A 30 -7.68 12.62 6.24
C SER A 30 -8.22 12.37 7.65
N THR A 31 -8.32 13.44 8.45
CA THR A 31 -8.76 13.39 9.86
C THR A 31 -10.20 12.91 10.08
N HIS A 32 -10.97 12.84 8.98
CA HIS A 32 -12.32 12.29 8.94
C HIS A 32 -12.35 10.77 9.01
N VAL A 33 -11.25 10.07 8.66
CA VAL A 33 -11.15 8.62 8.83
C VAL A 33 -10.81 8.33 10.29
N LYS A 34 -11.71 7.68 11.02
CA LYS A 34 -11.59 7.39 12.46
C LYS A 34 -11.07 5.99 12.75
N GLY A 35 -11.31 5.05 11.85
CA GLY A 35 -10.90 3.66 12.04
C GLY A 35 -10.77 2.93 10.71
N THR A 36 -9.90 1.92 10.70
CA THR A 36 -9.74 0.99 9.58
C THR A 36 -9.50 -0.39 10.17
N ASP A 37 -10.48 -1.26 10.02
CA ASP A 37 -10.47 -2.62 10.57
C ASP A 37 -10.33 -3.63 9.44
N VAL A 38 -9.50 -4.65 9.61
CA VAL A 38 -9.39 -5.76 8.65
C VAL A 38 -10.41 -6.82 9.05
N LEU A 39 -11.41 -7.02 8.20
CA LEU A 39 -12.45 -8.04 8.42
C LEU A 39 -11.97 -9.42 7.99
N ARG A 40 -11.24 -9.48 6.88
CA ARG A 40 -10.71 -10.71 6.28
C ARG A 40 -9.45 -10.39 5.51
N ARG A 41 -8.46 -11.28 5.55
CA ARG A 41 -7.26 -11.21 4.71
C ARG A 41 -6.80 -12.60 4.38
N GLU A 42 -6.69 -12.89 3.09
CA GLU A 42 -6.37 -14.21 2.60
C GLU A 42 -5.46 -14.13 1.39
N LEU A 43 -4.51 -15.07 1.36
CA LEU A 43 -3.67 -15.31 0.21
C LEU A 43 -4.37 -16.35 -0.67
N ASP A 44 -4.30 -16.16 -1.98
CA ASP A 44 -4.79 -17.17 -2.92
C ASP A 44 -3.94 -18.47 -2.83
N PRO A 45 -4.44 -19.60 -3.35
CA PRO A 45 -3.72 -20.87 -3.26
C PRO A 45 -2.33 -20.86 -3.91
N THR A 46 -2.07 -19.95 -4.85
CA THR A 46 -0.77 -19.84 -5.53
C THR A 46 0.23 -19.01 -4.74
N GLY A 47 -0.21 -18.24 -3.74
CA GLY A 47 0.64 -17.33 -3.01
C GLY A 47 0.91 -15.99 -3.71
N ARG A 48 0.28 -15.72 -4.85
CA ARG A 48 0.57 -14.58 -5.73
C ARG A 48 -0.43 -13.44 -5.60
N LYS A 49 -1.62 -13.69 -5.02
CA LYS A 49 -2.66 -12.69 -4.84
C LYS A 49 -3.10 -12.59 -3.39
N LEU A 50 -3.03 -11.38 -2.84
CA LEU A 50 -3.51 -11.08 -1.49
C LEU A 50 -4.83 -10.32 -1.58
N VAL A 51 -5.91 -10.92 -1.08
CA VAL A 51 -7.21 -10.27 -0.95
C VAL A 51 -7.40 -9.82 0.49
N SER A 52 -7.69 -8.53 0.69
CA SER A 52 -8.02 -7.97 1.99
C SER A 52 -9.37 -7.27 1.94
N GLU A 53 -10.23 -7.58 2.90
CA GLU A 53 -11.49 -6.90 3.13
C GLU A 53 -11.37 -6.04 4.38
N ARG A 54 -11.67 -4.76 4.24
CA ARG A 54 -11.58 -3.77 5.32
C ARG A 54 -12.90 -3.04 5.53
N LEU A 55 -13.14 -2.67 6.78
CA LEU A 55 -14.18 -1.72 7.16
C LEU A 55 -13.51 -0.39 7.49
N ILE A 56 -13.93 0.67 6.82
CA ILE A 56 -13.42 2.02 7.04
C ILE A 56 -14.53 2.83 7.72
N THR A 57 -14.22 3.37 8.88
CA THR A 57 -15.12 4.26 9.63
C THR A 57 -14.77 5.71 9.32
N VAL A 58 -15.72 6.42 8.72
CA VAL A 58 -15.58 7.83 8.37
C VAL A 58 -16.55 8.66 9.20
N GLN A 59 -16.03 9.65 9.90
CA GLN A 59 -16.83 10.66 10.59
C GLN A 59 -16.60 12.02 9.91
N GLN A 60 -17.61 12.49 9.20
CA GLN A 60 -17.55 13.76 8.49
C GLN A 60 -18.86 14.53 8.61
N SER A 61 -18.75 15.85 8.71
CA SER A 61 -19.91 16.72 8.68
C SER A 61 -20.44 16.80 7.24
N ALA A 62 -21.73 16.56 7.07
CA ALA A 62 -22.44 16.79 5.81
C ALA A 62 -23.31 18.06 5.93
N PRO A 63 -23.64 18.74 4.81
CA PRO A 63 -24.57 19.86 4.83
C PRO A 63 -25.88 19.50 5.53
N ARG A 64 -26.50 20.47 6.21
CA ARG A 64 -27.72 20.24 7.00
C ARG A 64 -28.85 19.60 6.20
N TRP A 65 -28.99 19.95 4.93
CA TRP A 65 -30.01 19.35 4.04
C TRP A 65 -29.71 17.88 3.74
N VAL A 66 -28.44 17.48 3.60
CA VAL A 66 -28.02 16.07 3.47
C VAL A 66 -28.28 15.34 4.78
N MET A 67 -27.90 15.95 5.92
CA MET A 67 -28.13 15.38 7.25
C MET A 67 -29.61 15.12 7.55
N MET A 68 -30.51 15.99 7.08
CA MET A 68 -31.96 15.78 7.16
C MET A 68 -32.42 14.56 6.35
N LEU A 69 -31.81 14.29 5.19
CA LEU A 69 -32.13 13.13 4.37
C LEU A 69 -31.60 11.83 4.98
N VAL A 70 -30.40 11.86 5.59
CA VAL A 70 -29.71 10.68 6.10
C VAL A 70 -30.01 10.36 7.58
N GLY A 71 -30.95 11.05 8.22
CA GLY A 71 -31.37 10.73 9.59
C GLY A 71 -30.38 11.15 10.68
N GLY A 72 -29.47 12.08 10.40
CA GLY A 72 -28.74 12.83 11.43
C GLY A 72 -27.44 12.22 11.98
N SER A 73 -27.01 11.02 11.57
CA SER A 73 -25.70 10.50 11.97
C SER A 73 -24.57 11.01 11.07
N ASN A 74 -23.47 11.46 11.67
CA ASN A 74 -22.26 11.92 10.99
C ASN A 74 -21.21 10.82 10.81
N ILE A 75 -21.54 9.58 11.20
CA ILE A 75 -20.69 8.40 11.03
C ILE A 75 -21.20 7.56 9.87
N SER A 76 -20.30 7.21 8.97
CA SER A 76 -20.56 6.34 7.82
C SER A 76 -19.52 5.24 7.74
N TYR A 77 -19.95 4.06 7.33
CA TYR A 77 -19.10 2.91 7.11
C TYR A 77 -18.92 2.64 5.62
N VAL A 78 -17.69 2.32 5.23
CA VAL A 78 -17.33 1.94 3.86
C VAL A 78 -16.68 0.56 3.91
N ARG A 79 -17.16 -0.34 3.07
CA ARG A 79 -16.52 -1.64 2.84
C ARG A 79 -15.56 -1.48 1.68
N GLU A 80 -14.31 -1.88 1.89
CA GLU A 80 -13.27 -1.90 0.87
C GLU A 80 -12.77 -3.33 0.69
N VAL A 81 -12.64 -3.77 -0.56
CA VAL A 81 -11.97 -5.01 -0.92
C VAL A 81 -10.79 -4.65 -1.80
N SER A 82 -9.58 -4.97 -1.34
CA SER A 82 -8.34 -4.76 -2.08
C SER A 82 -7.74 -6.09 -2.51
N THR A 83 -7.26 -6.16 -3.75
CA THR A 83 -6.49 -7.29 -4.29
C THR A 83 -5.13 -6.77 -4.72
N VAL A 84 -4.06 -7.32 -4.13
CA VAL A 84 -2.68 -7.17 -4.60
C VAL A 84 -2.36 -8.38 -5.46
N ASP A 85 -1.93 -8.15 -6.70
CA ASP A 85 -1.52 -9.17 -7.66
C ASP A 85 -0.03 -8.99 -7.98
N LEU A 86 0.78 -9.99 -7.60
CA LEU A 86 2.23 -9.98 -7.82
C LEU A 86 2.63 -10.37 -9.24
N ASP A 87 1.74 -10.97 -10.03
CA ASP A 87 2.03 -11.33 -11.42
C ASP A 87 1.91 -10.10 -12.32
N THR A 88 0.88 -9.27 -12.08
CA THR A 88 0.64 -8.05 -12.84
C THR A 88 1.14 -6.78 -12.16
N HIS A 89 1.73 -6.90 -10.97
CA HIS A 89 2.11 -5.77 -10.11
C HIS A 89 1.01 -4.70 -10.04
N THR A 90 -0.17 -5.16 -9.64
CA THR A 90 -1.38 -4.36 -9.60
C THR A 90 -2.00 -4.42 -8.22
N LEU A 91 -2.32 -3.27 -7.64
CA LEU A 91 -3.18 -3.15 -6.47
C LEU A 91 -4.52 -2.58 -6.94
N THR A 92 -5.58 -3.39 -6.84
CA THR A 92 -6.96 -2.97 -7.17
C THR A 92 -7.78 -2.86 -5.90
N LEU A 93 -8.51 -1.77 -5.75
CA LEU A 93 -9.39 -1.50 -4.61
C LEU A 93 -10.80 -1.27 -5.11
N ARG A 94 -11.76 -1.86 -4.43
CA ARG A 94 -13.18 -1.68 -4.70
C ARG A 94 -13.88 -1.32 -3.40
N SER A 95 -14.42 -0.12 -3.37
CA SER A 95 -15.04 0.47 -2.19
C SER A 95 -16.52 0.73 -2.43
N VAL A 96 -17.34 0.43 -1.44
CA VAL A 96 -18.77 0.74 -1.43
C VAL A 96 -19.20 1.23 -0.06
N ASN A 97 -19.99 2.30 -0.01
CA ASN A 97 -20.57 2.73 1.25
C ASN A 97 -21.64 1.74 1.72
N LEU A 98 -21.60 1.38 3.01
CA LEU A 98 -22.61 0.55 3.66
C LEU A 98 -23.73 1.42 4.24
N THR A 99 -23.34 2.50 4.92
CA THR A 99 -24.29 3.46 5.48
C THR A 99 -24.87 4.33 4.37
N TYR A 100 -26.18 4.55 4.41
CA TYR A 100 -26.95 5.39 3.47
C TYR A 100 -26.98 4.88 2.02
N ALA A 101 -26.59 3.63 1.75
CA ALA A 101 -26.59 3.04 0.42
C ALA A 101 -27.98 3.01 -0.25
N ASN A 102 -29.05 3.06 0.54
CA ASN A 102 -30.43 3.17 0.08
C ASN A 102 -30.81 4.58 -0.42
N LEU A 103 -30.03 5.61 -0.09
CA LEU A 103 -30.25 7.00 -0.50
C LEU A 103 -29.22 7.44 -1.54
N LEU A 104 -27.96 7.09 -1.30
CA LEU A 104 -26.82 7.42 -2.15
C LEU A 104 -25.86 6.23 -2.11
N LYS A 105 -25.70 5.56 -3.24
CA LYS A 105 -24.72 4.50 -3.41
C LYS A 105 -23.54 5.05 -4.18
N VAL A 106 -22.36 4.90 -3.59
CA VAL A 106 -21.09 5.23 -4.20
C VAL A 106 -20.29 3.94 -4.32
N TYR A 107 -19.94 3.60 -5.55
CA TYR A 107 -19.05 2.50 -5.87
C TYR A 107 -17.78 3.08 -6.48
N GLU A 108 -16.66 2.84 -5.83
CA GLU A 108 -15.37 3.36 -6.24
C GLU A 108 -14.42 2.21 -6.57
N THR A 109 -13.71 2.34 -7.69
CA THR A 109 -12.61 1.46 -8.07
C THR A 109 -11.35 2.30 -8.20
N VAL A 110 -10.30 1.89 -7.50
CA VAL A 110 -8.96 2.49 -7.59
C VAL A 110 -7.97 1.41 -8.01
N THR A 111 -7.10 1.74 -8.95
CA THR A 111 -6.05 0.83 -9.41
C THR A 111 -4.71 1.54 -9.36
N TYR A 112 -3.74 0.87 -8.75
CA TYR A 112 -2.32 1.22 -8.80
C TYR A 112 -1.59 0.17 -9.63
N THR A 113 -0.91 0.58 -10.69
CA THR A 113 -0.10 -0.29 -11.56
C THR A 113 1.28 0.29 -11.71
N ARG A 114 2.30 -0.56 -11.89
CA ARG A 114 3.62 -0.10 -12.35
C ARG A 114 3.49 0.70 -13.63
N ASP A 115 4.31 1.74 -13.77
CA ASP A 115 4.37 2.49 -15.01
C ASP A 115 4.97 1.62 -16.14
N PRO A 116 4.41 1.63 -17.36
CA PRO A 116 4.91 0.83 -18.46
C PRO A 116 6.24 1.33 -19.02
N VAL A 117 6.62 2.59 -18.76
CA VAL A 117 7.87 3.21 -19.25
C VAL A 117 8.95 3.17 -18.17
N ASP A 118 8.59 3.46 -16.91
CA ASP A 118 9.52 3.46 -15.76
C ASP A 118 8.95 2.62 -14.59
N PRO A 119 8.90 1.29 -14.74
CA PRO A 119 8.28 0.39 -13.77
C PRO A 119 9.02 0.34 -12.42
N ALA A 120 10.28 0.78 -12.38
CA ALA A 120 11.11 0.74 -11.19
C ALA A 120 10.86 1.93 -10.25
N HIS A 121 10.52 3.11 -10.79
CA HIS A 121 10.42 4.33 -9.99
C HIS A 121 9.04 4.99 -10.02
N LYS A 122 8.11 4.47 -10.82
CA LYS A 122 6.80 5.11 -11.02
C LYS A 122 5.64 4.14 -10.91
N THR A 123 4.56 4.66 -10.33
CA THR A 123 3.27 3.99 -10.19
C THR A 123 2.16 4.86 -10.75
N GLN A 124 1.39 4.30 -11.68
CA GLN A 124 0.19 4.93 -12.21
C GLN A 124 -0.99 4.70 -11.28
N PHE A 125 -1.74 5.76 -11.04
CA PHE A 125 -2.98 5.75 -10.27
C PHE A 125 -4.16 6.07 -11.15
N GLN A 126 -5.19 5.25 -11.06
CA GLN A 126 -6.47 5.45 -11.73
C GLN A 126 -7.59 5.27 -10.72
N GLN A 127 -8.53 6.19 -10.70
CA GLN A 127 -9.68 6.19 -9.80
C GLN A 127 -10.94 6.45 -10.61
N GLU A 128 -11.95 5.63 -10.39
CA GLU A 128 -13.29 5.79 -10.94
C GLU A 128 -14.30 5.66 -9.81
N ALA A 129 -15.20 6.63 -9.68
CA ALA A 129 -16.31 6.58 -8.73
C ALA A 129 -17.65 6.75 -9.45
N GLN A 130 -18.54 5.78 -9.24
CA GLN A 130 -19.90 5.75 -9.74
C GLN A 130 -20.84 6.13 -8.61
N ILE A 131 -21.56 7.23 -8.79
CA ILE A 131 -22.42 7.84 -7.77
C ILE A 131 -23.86 7.76 -8.26
N THR A 132 -24.72 7.08 -7.50
CA THR A 132 -26.13 6.91 -7.81
C THR A 132 -27.00 7.30 -6.63
N ALA A 133 -27.85 8.31 -6.82
CA ALA A 133 -28.84 8.70 -5.82
C ALA A 133 -30.18 7.99 -6.06
N TYR A 134 -30.84 7.58 -4.98
CA TYR A 134 -32.12 6.86 -4.95
C TYR A 134 -33.18 7.64 -4.16
N VAL A 135 -33.33 8.94 -4.45
CA VAL A 135 -34.29 9.82 -3.78
C VAL A 135 -35.55 9.99 -4.65
N PRO A 136 -36.78 10.04 -4.08
CA PRO A 136 -38.02 10.13 -4.87
C PRO A 136 -38.13 11.39 -5.75
N PHE A 137 -37.44 12.47 -5.38
CA PHE A 137 -37.52 13.75 -6.08
C PHE A 137 -36.30 13.95 -7.00
N ALA A 138 -36.52 13.97 -8.31
CA ALA A 138 -35.45 14.07 -9.31
C ALA A 138 -34.53 15.30 -9.11
N ARG A 139 -35.06 16.44 -8.69
CA ARG A 139 -34.24 17.63 -8.38
C ARG A 139 -33.29 17.41 -7.20
N VAL A 140 -33.74 16.70 -6.17
CA VAL A 140 -32.94 16.36 -4.99
C VAL A 140 -31.90 15.30 -5.35
N CYS A 141 -32.24 14.33 -6.20
CA CYS A 141 -31.26 13.39 -6.76
C CYS A 141 -30.12 14.12 -7.47
N ASN A 142 -30.43 15.00 -8.42
CA ASN A 142 -29.41 15.73 -9.16
C ASN A 142 -28.52 16.56 -8.24
N GLN A 143 -29.12 17.28 -7.28
CA GLN A 143 -28.37 18.09 -6.32
C GLN A 143 -27.46 17.22 -5.42
N LEU A 144 -27.93 16.04 -5.01
CA LEU A 144 -27.15 15.10 -4.19
C LEU A 144 -26.00 14.48 -4.98
N GLU A 145 -26.25 14.10 -6.23
CA GLU A 145 -25.20 13.58 -7.11
C GLU A 145 -24.14 14.65 -7.42
N GLU A 146 -24.54 15.89 -7.74
CA GLU A 146 -23.62 17.01 -7.98
C GLU A 146 -22.79 17.36 -6.74
N TRP A 147 -23.43 17.44 -5.57
CA TRP A 147 -22.73 17.68 -4.32
C TRP A 147 -21.70 16.57 -4.04
N SER A 148 -22.06 15.32 -4.29
CA SER A 148 -21.17 14.18 -4.09
C SER A 148 -19.97 14.22 -5.04
N VAL A 149 -20.18 14.54 -6.32
CA VAL A 149 -19.10 14.71 -7.30
C VAL A 149 -18.14 15.83 -6.88
N GLN A 150 -18.67 17.00 -6.50
CA GLN A 150 -17.83 18.11 -6.02
C GLN A 150 -16.99 17.68 -4.80
N ARG A 151 -17.59 16.92 -3.90
CA ARG A 151 -16.89 16.41 -2.71
C ARG A 151 -15.77 15.45 -3.06
N TYR A 152 -15.94 14.62 -4.08
CA TYR A 152 -14.89 13.75 -4.61
C TYR A 152 -13.74 14.55 -5.21
N HIS A 153 -14.03 15.60 -5.98
CA HIS A 153 -13.00 16.52 -6.49
C HIS A 153 -12.19 17.16 -5.35
N ASP A 154 -12.88 17.75 -4.35
CA ASP A 154 -12.23 18.42 -3.23
C ASP A 154 -11.37 17.44 -2.38
N ASN A 155 -11.79 16.18 -2.31
CA ASN A 155 -11.10 15.14 -1.55
C ASN A 155 -9.94 14.50 -2.33
N ALA A 156 -9.97 14.48 -3.66
CA ALA A 156 -8.94 13.85 -4.47
C ALA A 156 -7.58 14.51 -4.25
N GLU A 157 -7.51 15.85 -4.29
CA GLU A 157 -6.27 16.59 -4.09
C GLU A 157 -5.74 16.45 -2.65
N LYS A 158 -6.63 16.58 -1.66
CA LYS A 158 -6.31 16.38 -0.24
C LYS A 158 -5.82 14.95 0.02
N GLY A 159 -6.49 13.96 -0.55
CA GLY A 159 -6.14 12.55 -0.46
C GLY A 159 -4.77 12.27 -1.05
N LYS A 160 -4.46 12.85 -2.22
CA LYS A 160 -3.13 12.75 -2.85
C LYS A 160 -2.05 13.33 -1.95
N ARG A 161 -2.24 14.57 -1.44
CA ARG A 161 -1.27 15.22 -0.55
C ARG A 161 -1.04 14.43 0.74
N GLY A 162 -2.09 13.88 1.33
CA GLY A 162 -1.97 13.12 2.58
C GLY A 162 -1.22 11.81 2.36
N PHE A 163 -1.48 11.18 1.22
CA PHE A 163 -0.78 9.96 0.82
C PHE A 163 0.69 10.22 0.49
N GLU A 164 1.00 11.34 -0.16
CA GLU A 164 2.37 11.78 -0.46
C GLU A 164 3.23 11.92 0.81
N THR A 165 2.66 12.45 1.90
CA THR A 165 3.37 12.53 3.19
C THR A 165 3.72 11.15 3.73
N VAL A 166 2.80 10.18 3.61
CA VAL A 166 3.03 8.79 4.03
C VAL A 166 4.10 8.14 3.16
N LEU A 167 4.04 8.32 1.84
CA LEU A 167 5.04 7.81 0.89
C LEU A 167 6.43 8.33 1.22
N LYS A 168 6.60 9.64 1.42
CA LYS A 168 7.89 10.24 1.80
C LYS A 168 8.47 9.65 3.08
N ALA A 169 7.62 9.40 4.09
CA ALA A 169 8.06 8.80 5.34
C ALA A 169 8.46 7.33 5.16
N LEU A 170 7.73 6.60 4.31
CA LEU A 170 7.95 5.17 4.06
C LEU A 170 9.19 4.92 3.18
N SER A 171 9.34 5.70 2.11
CA SER A 171 10.49 5.67 1.20
C SER A 171 11.80 5.92 1.95
N ARG A 172 11.84 6.94 2.82
CA ARG A 172 12.99 7.18 3.71
C ARG A 172 13.33 5.99 4.60
N ARG A 173 12.34 5.22 5.04
CA ARG A 173 12.56 4.03 5.87
C ARG A 173 13.09 2.87 5.03
N TRP A 174 12.63 2.73 3.79
CA TRP A 174 13.16 1.76 2.84
C TRP A 174 14.64 2.02 2.56
N ASP A 175 15.00 3.26 2.22
CA ASP A 175 16.39 3.66 2.00
C ASP A 175 17.30 3.33 3.19
N GLN A 176 16.81 3.56 4.42
CA GLN A 176 17.54 3.23 5.64
C GLN A 176 17.67 1.72 5.85
N GLY A 177 16.62 0.97 5.54
CA GLY A 177 16.61 -0.48 5.61
C GLY A 177 17.59 -1.12 4.63
N GLU A 178 17.60 -0.66 3.37
CA GLU A 178 18.54 -1.11 2.34
C GLU A 178 19.99 -0.86 2.75
N ARG A 179 20.31 0.37 3.19
CA ARG A 179 21.66 0.70 3.67
C ARG A 179 22.11 -0.18 4.84
N TYR A 180 21.20 -0.51 5.76
CA TYR A 180 21.51 -1.38 6.89
C TYR A 180 21.77 -2.83 6.43
N VAL A 181 21.02 -3.33 5.46
CA VAL A 181 21.25 -4.65 4.87
C VAL A 181 22.58 -4.70 4.11
N ASP A 182 22.91 -3.65 3.36
CA ASP A 182 24.19 -3.52 2.65
C ASP A 182 25.39 -3.49 3.62
N ASP A 183 25.26 -2.76 4.73
CA ASP A 183 26.29 -2.70 5.78
C ASP A 183 26.51 -4.07 6.43
N ILE A 184 25.43 -4.80 6.76
CA ILE A 184 25.52 -6.18 7.25
C ILE A 184 26.18 -7.09 6.22
N SER A 185 25.74 -7.00 4.96
CA SER A 185 26.27 -7.83 3.86
C SER A 185 27.76 -7.62 3.69
N SER A 186 28.20 -6.36 3.66
CA SER A 186 29.63 -6.01 3.58
C SER A 186 30.41 -6.50 4.80
N THR A 187 29.86 -6.35 6.01
CA THR A 187 30.49 -6.85 7.25
C THR A 187 30.66 -8.36 7.23
N ILE A 188 29.65 -9.09 6.75
CA ILE A 188 29.71 -10.56 6.60
C ILE A 188 30.80 -10.93 5.59
N VAL A 189 30.82 -10.29 4.42
CA VAL A 189 31.82 -10.56 3.38
C VAL A 189 33.23 -10.31 3.91
N THR A 190 33.46 -9.19 4.61
CA THR A 190 34.75 -8.89 5.23
C THR A 190 35.16 -9.96 6.23
N LYS A 191 34.28 -10.34 7.17
CA LYS A 191 34.59 -11.38 8.16
C LYS A 191 34.85 -12.76 7.53
N VAL A 192 34.13 -13.10 6.46
CA VAL A 192 34.36 -14.34 5.71
C VAL A 192 35.74 -14.30 5.06
N ASN A 193 36.10 -13.19 4.41
CA ASN A 193 37.42 -13.03 3.80
C ASN A 193 38.54 -13.08 4.86
N GLU A 194 38.40 -12.39 5.99
CA GLU A 194 39.34 -12.46 7.11
C GLU A 194 39.52 -13.91 7.60
N THR A 195 38.43 -14.65 7.76
CA THR A 195 38.49 -16.06 8.18
C THR A 195 39.16 -16.95 7.13
N VAL A 196 38.92 -16.70 5.85
CA VAL A 196 39.56 -17.43 4.74
C VAL A 196 41.06 -17.11 4.70
N ASP A 197 41.44 -15.86 4.86
CA ASP A 197 42.83 -15.43 4.89
C ASP A 197 43.57 -16.00 6.11
N ASP A 198 42.93 -16.08 7.29
CA ASP A 198 43.48 -16.76 8.48
C ASP A 198 43.69 -18.26 8.27
N LEU A 199 42.83 -18.91 7.48
CA LEU A 199 42.95 -20.33 7.14
C LEU A 199 44.03 -20.57 6.08
N LEU A 200 44.11 -19.72 5.05
CA LEU A 200 44.99 -19.88 3.88
C LEU A 200 46.34 -19.20 4.03
N GLY A 201 46.51 -18.33 5.02
CA GLY A 201 47.73 -17.54 5.22
C GLY A 201 48.98 -18.41 5.28
N ALA A 202 50.05 -17.96 4.63
CA ALA A 202 51.35 -18.66 4.56
C ALA A 202 52.22 -18.47 5.83
N ASP A 203 51.62 -18.05 6.94
CA ASP A 203 52.31 -17.83 8.22
C ASP A 203 52.39 -19.15 9.02
N GLU A 204 53.43 -19.33 9.84
CA GLU A 204 53.62 -20.55 10.66
C GLU A 204 52.47 -20.77 11.66
N ASN A 205 51.66 -19.74 11.91
CA ASN A 205 50.48 -19.78 12.78
C ASN A 205 49.17 -20.13 12.08
N SER A 206 49.12 -20.23 10.74
CA SER A 206 47.90 -20.65 10.04
C SER A 206 47.49 -22.07 10.45
N LEU A 207 46.17 -22.30 10.54
CA LEU A 207 45.63 -23.59 10.95
C LEU A 207 45.98 -24.68 9.93
N LEU A 208 45.96 -24.38 8.63
CA LEU A 208 46.33 -25.36 7.61
C LEU A 208 47.83 -25.69 7.67
N SER A 209 48.71 -24.73 7.93
CA SER A 209 50.15 -25.00 8.15
C SER A 209 50.39 -25.79 9.43
N ARG A 210 49.70 -25.46 10.53
CA ARG A 210 49.83 -26.18 11.82
C ARG A 210 49.35 -27.62 11.77
N TYR A 211 48.29 -27.91 11.03
CA TYR A 211 47.66 -29.22 10.97
C TYR A 211 47.93 -29.98 9.67
N SER A 212 48.78 -29.46 8.77
CA SER A 212 49.05 -30.05 7.45
C SER A 212 49.46 -31.52 7.53
N ALA A 213 50.39 -31.87 8.43
CA ALA A 213 50.88 -33.24 8.58
C ALA A 213 49.78 -34.22 9.06
N ILE A 214 48.83 -33.76 9.88
CA ILE A 214 47.70 -34.58 10.35
C ILE A 214 46.68 -34.75 9.22
N LEU A 215 46.40 -33.68 8.47
CA LEU A 215 45.50 -33.72 7.33
C LEU A 215 46.05 -34.61 6.20
N GLU A 216 47.32 -34.46 5.85
CA GLU A 216 47.98 -35.32 4.85
C GLU A 216 47.92 -36.79 5.25
N ALA A 217 48.19 -37.12 6.52
CA ALA A 217 48.09 -38.50 7.02
C ALA A 217 46.66 -39.05 7.00
N ALA A 218 45.65 -38.21 7.25
CA ALA A 218 44.24 -38.62 7.25
C ALA A 218 43.67 -38.86 5.84
N PHE A 219 44.26 -38.24 4.82
CA PHE A 219 43.79 -38.30 3.43
C PHE A 219 44.74 -39.07 2.50
N GLN A 220 45.73 -39.80 3.02
CA GLN A 220 46.49 -40.73 2.19
C GLN A 220 45.58 -41.87 1.70
N PRO A 221 45.52 -42.13 0.38
CA PRO A 221 44.82 -43.30 -0.13
C PRO A 221 45.57 -44.56 0.31
N ASN A 222 44.82 -45.52 0.84
CA ASN A 222 45.30 -46.86 1.18
C ASN A 222 45.93 -47.58 -0.01
#